data_AF-A0A9E1V0P1-F1
#
_entry.id   AF-A0A9E1V0P1-F1
#
_cell.length_a   1.000
_cell.length_b   1.000
_cell.length_c   1.000
_cell.angle_alpha   90.00
_cell.angle_beta   90.00
_cell.angle_gamma   90.00
#
_symmetry.space_group_name_H-M   'P 1'
#
loop_
_entity.id
_entity.type
_entity.pdbx_description
1 polymer ?
#
loop_
_entity_poly.entity_id
_entity_poly.type
_entity_poly.pdbx_seq_one_letter_code
_entity_poly.pdbx_strand_id
1 'polypeptide(L)'
;MRRFWGLIVGVAFLALPVFAQDGVLELKGLGAGKKPYQGGKVEFLDVAIADQVVHLATPETIPLRLSIRYKVLETAPVLLNSRMGTEFWRLYQYGGGGMSELHTQERIDLSTLGEATTAVQTASLERKATRLAKGMAGIRGHHYFLVDQADGQWLDVVRAPPFFNRPELARKLVFTLANLTSFSLAIPTVESTWTPAGPLRVRLVLTDADGDALPVVTPDATVRAGTWTARLRPEMDDLNSPTGWLVGSLPKTAVPEQLDIRLRVSAMTPTGPVKRDVSRTVRRGEGQTTASALAAAAGLPAFPRTADGIVRETRAIWVNPRSFQTKDDIDALVERTAAAGLNMIVADIFVRSIFLAQSNLHPMYDKVEAGLDPLGRLIEKAHEKGIEVHPWFCVTYRDPKFRRFLPGVDLV
;
A
#
# COMPACT_ATOMS: atom_id res chain seq x y z
N MET A 1 -37.82 -5.47 40.96
CA MET A 1 -37.15 -6.60 41.67
C MET A 1 -36.70 -7.64 40.65
N ARG A 2 -35.44 -8.09 40.80
CA ARG A 2 -34.77 -9.23 40.14
C ARG A 2 -34.57 -9.22 38.62
N ARG A 3 -33.37 -8.74 38.23
CA ARG A 3 -32.67 -9.07 36.99
C ARG A 3 -32.06 -10.47 37.13
N PHE A 4 -32.30 -11.35 36.17
CA PHE A 4 -31.61 -12.64 36.03
C PHE A 4 -30.32 -12.43 35.24
N TRP A 5 -29.19 -12.78 35.85
CA TRP A 5 -27.89 -12.94 35.20
C TRP A 5 -27.79 -14.38 34.69
N GLY A 6 -27.63 -14.54 33.37
CA GLY A 6 -27.25 -15.80 32.74
C GLY A 6 -25.78 -15.74 32.35
N LEU A 7 -24.97 -16.55 33.03
CA LEU A 7 -23.54 -16.75 32.85
C LEU A 7 -23.28 -17.39 31.46
N ILE A 8 -22.57 -16.70 30.55
CA ILE A 8 -22.00 -17.34 29.35
C ILE A 8 -20.55 -17.70 29.68
N VAL A 9 -20.30 -18.99 29.86
CA VAL A 9 -18.97 -19.58 29.96
C VAL A 9 -18.34 -19.54 28.57
N GLY A 10 -17.33 -18.69 28.40
CA GLY A 10 -16.53 -18.65 27.18
C GLY A 10 -15.59 -19.85 27.12
N VAL A 11 -15.87 -20.78 26.22
CA VAL A 11 -14.89 -21.81 25.82
C VAL A 11 -13.89 -21.16 24.88
N ALA A 12 -12.67 -20.97 25.37
CA ALA A 12 -11.54 -20.51 24.56
C ALA A 12 -11.13 -21.62 23.59
N PHE A 13 -11.47 -21.47 22.31
CA PHE A 13 -10.80 -22.21 21.25
C PHE A 13 -9.40 -21.61 21.06
N LEU A 14 -8.39 -22.34 21.56
CA LEU A 14 -7.01 -22.20 21.10
C LEU A 14 -6.95 -22.60 19.62
N ALA A 15 -7.19 -21.64 18.73
CA ALA A 15 -6.89 -21.80 17.32
C ALA A 15 -5.37 -21.68 17.15
N LEU A 16 -4.70 -22.83 16.99
CA LEU A 16 -3.38 -22.86 16.34
C LEU A 16 -3.52 -22.19 14.97
N PRO A 17 -2.54 -21.40 14.51
CA PRO A 17 -2.60 -20.82 13.18
C PRO A 17 -2.46 -21.95 12.16
N VAL A 18 -3.59 -22.47 11.70
CA VAL A 18 -3.66 -23.13 10.40
C VAL A 18 -3.37 -22.02 9.41
N PHE A 19 -2.17 -22.03 8.83
CA PHE A 19 -1.86 -21.20 7.68
C PHE A 19 -2.85 -21.58 6.57
N ALA A 20 -3.97 -20.86 6.48
CA ALA A 20 -4.82 -20.88 5.31
C ALA A 20 -3.89 -20.63 4.12
N GLN A 21 -4.00 -21.43 3.06
CA GLN A 21 -3.25 -21.16 1.83
C GLN A 21 -3.58 -19.71 1.43
N ASP A 22 -2.60 -18.81 1.49
CA ASP A 22 -2.78 -17.35 1.47
C ASP A 22 -3.60 -16.78 0.28
N GLY A 23 -3.81 -17.58 -0.77
CA GLY A 23 -4.62 -17.23 -1.95
C GLY A 23 -5.96 -17.93 -2.07
N VAL A 24 -6.34 -18.76 -1.10
CA VAL A 24 -7.61 -19.49 -1.13
C VAL A 24 -8.66 -18.75 -0.33
N LEU A 25 -9.80 -18.52 -0.96
CA LEU A 25 -11.00 -17.96 -0.37
C LEU A 25 -12.09 -19.03 -0.32
N GLU A 26 -12.59 -19.31 0.88
CA GLU A 26 -13.78 -20.14 1.09
C GLU A 26 -15.00 -19.25 1.32
N LEU A 27 -16.08 -19.53 0.61
CA LEU A 27 -17.33 -18.79 0.72
C LEU A 27 -18.24 -19.42 1.77
N LYS A 28 -18.33 -18.75 2.92
CA LYS A 28 -19.22 -19.08 4.03
C LYS A 28 -19.75 -17.78 4.60
N GLY A 29 -21.06 -17.58 4.54
CA GLY A 29 -21.69 -16.34 4.98
C GLY A 29 -23.13 -16.54 5.45
N LEU A 30 -23.63 -15.56 6.19
CA LEU A 30 -25.03 -15.54 6.64
C LEU A 30 -25.95 -14.89 5.60
N GLY A 31 -25.39 -14.22 4.58
CA GLY A 31 -26.13 -13.43 3.62
C GLY A 31 -26.74 -12.17 4.24
N ALA A 32 -26.95 -11.14 3.43
CA ALA A 32 -27.59 -9.88 3.82
C ALA A 32 -29.02 -10.10 4.40
N GLY A 33 -29.66 -11.22 4.08
CA GLY A 33 -30.98 -11.64 4.59
C GLY A 33 -30.96 -12.72 5.68
N LYS A 34 -29.82 -13.06 6.28
CA LYS A 34 -29.67 -14.18 7.25
C LYS A 34 -30.05 -15.56 6.69
N LYS A 35 -29.98 -15.75 5.36
CA LYS A 35 -30.01 -17.08 4.74
C LYS A 35 -28.57 -17.55 4.57
N PRO A 36 -28.11 -18.50 5.39
CA PRO A 36 -26.74 -18.99 5.27
C PRO A 36 -26.52 -19.58 3.89
N TYR A 37 -25.40 -19.23 3.27
CA TYR A 37 -24.90 -19.95 2.11
C TYR A 37 -23.57 -20.59 2.50
N GLN A 38 -23.42 -21.83 2.08
CA GLN A 38 -22.18 -22.59 2.17
C GLN A 38 -21.92 -23.22 0.82
N GLY A 39 -20.64 -23.17 0.43
CA GLY A 39 -20.18 -23.72 -0.83
C GLY A 39 -19.46 -22.66 -1.63
N GLY A 40 -18.44 -23.09 -2.37
CA GLY A 40 -17.60 -22.20 -3.16
C GLY A 40 -16.22 -22.04 -2.54
N LYS A 41 -15.20 -22.42 -3.29
CA LYS A 41 -13.80 -22.28 -2.91
C LYS A 41 -13.01 -21.87 -4.14
N VAL A 42 -12.28 -20.77 -4.04
CA VAL A 42 -11.51 -20.21 -5.15
C VAL A 42 -10.09 -19.90 -4.71
N GLU A 43 -9.12 -20.29 -5.51
CA GLU A 43 -7.72 -19.94 -5.36
C GLU A 43 -7.36 -18.82 -6.34
N PHE A 44 -6.86 -17.69 -5.85
CA PHE A 44 -6.34 -16.62 -6.69
C PHE A 44 -4.90 -16.93 -7.09
N LEU A 45 -4.62 -16.84 -8.39
CA LEU A 45 -3.35 -17.26 -8.98
C LEU A 45 -2.49 -16.08 -9.41
N ASP A 46 -3.07 -15.06 -10.05
CA ASP A 46 -2.35 -13.86 -10.49
C ASP A 46 -3.30 -12.66 -10.69
N VAL A 47 -2.74 -11.46 -10.62
CA VAL A 47 -3.41 -10.21 -11.01
C VAL A 47 -2.46 -9.45 -11.92
N ALA A 48 -2.98 -8.92 -13.02
CA ALA A 48 -2.18 -8.18 -13.99
C ALA A 48 -2.90 -6.91 -14.46
N ILE A 49 -2.12 -5.88 -14.75
CA ILE A 49 -2.56 -4.70 -15.51
C ILE A 49 -1.88 -4.76 -16.87
N ALA A 50 -2.64 -4.58 -17.94
CA ALA A 50 -2.11 -4.72 -19.30
C ALA A 50 -1.26 -3.51 -19.75
N ASP A 51 -1.50 -2.34 -19.15
CA ASP A 51 -0.91 -1.06 -19.57
C ASP A 51 -0.03 -0.44 -18.48
N GLN A 52 1.14 0.03 -18.90
CA GLN A 52 2.08 0.74 -18.04
C GLN A 52 1.70 2.21 -17.88
N VAL A 53 0.91 2.75 -18.82
CA VAL A 53 0.41 4.12 -18.77
C VAL A 53 -1.09 4.12 -19.07
N VAL A 54 -1.88 4.80 -18.26
CA VAL A 54 -3.35 4.83 -18.36
C VAL A 54 -3.81 6.27 -18.48
N HIS A 55 -4.71 6.53 -19.43
CA HIS A 55 -5.26 7.85 -19.62
C HIS A 55 -6.10 8.28 -18.42
N LEU A 56 -5.80 9.45 -17.87
CA LEU A 56 -6.65 10.13 -16.91
C LEU A 56 -7.49 11.18 -17.64
N ALA A 57 -8.72 10.82 -18.00
CA ALA A 57 -9.66 11.73 -18.66
C ALA A 57 -10.42 12.62 -17.66
N THR A 58 -10.84 11.99 -16.55
CA THR A 58 -11.58 12.61 -15.45
C THR A 58 -11.02 12.09 -14.12
N PRO A 59 -11.14 12.84 -13.02
CA PRO A 59 -10.64 12.39 -11.73
C PRO A 59 -11.39 11.18 -11.15
N GLU A 60 -12.53 10.78 -11.73
CA GLU A 60 -13.41 9.74 -11.20
C GLU A 60 -13.39 8.42 -11.97
N THR A 61 -12.90 8.35 -13.21
CA THR A 61 -12.91 7.10 -14.01
C THR A 61 -11.71 7.01 -14.94
N ILE A 62 -11.15 5.81 -15.04
CA ILE A 62 -10.00 5.49 -15.88
C ILE A 62 -10.27 4.23 -16.74
N PRO A 63 -9.74 4.17 -17.97
CA PRO A 63 -9.75 2.97 -18.79
C PRO A 63 -8.66 2.02 -18.30
N LEU A 64 -8.95 1.23 -17.25
CA LEU A 64 -8.00 0.30 -16.66
C LEU A 64 -8.25 -1.12 -17.16
N ARG A 65 -7.28 -1.70 -17.86
CA ARG A 65 -7.29 -3.10 -18.28
C ARG A 65 -6.64 -3.99 -17.22
N LEU A 66 -7.46 -4.47 -16.29
CA LEU A 66 -7.04 -5.34 -15.19
C LEU A 66 -7.61 -6.75 -15.38
N SER A 67 -6.82 -7.77 -15.08
CA SER A 67 -7.25 -9.18 -15.14
C SER A 67 -6.87 -9.94 -13.88
N ILE A 68 -7.73 -10.87 -13.48
CA ILE A 68 -7.52 -11.76 -12.34
C ILE A 68 -7.60 -13.19 -12.85
N ARG A 69 -6.52 -13.95 -12.66
CA ARG A 69 -6.47 -15.41 -12.85
C ARG A 69 -6.83 -16.09 -11.55
N TYR A 70 -7.72 -17.06 -11.62
CA TYR A 70 -8.18 -17.81 -10.45
C TYR A 70 -8.50 -19.26 -10.83
N LYS A 71 -8.62 -20.12 -9.82
CA LYS A 71 -9.01 -21.51 -9.95
C LYS A 71 -10.15 -21.83 -9.00
N VAL A 72 -11.28 -22.26 -9.54
CA VAL A 72 -12.41 -22.73 -8.75
C VAL A 72 -12.11 -24.16 -8.30
N LEU A 73 -11.99 -24.32 -6.98
CA LEU A 73 -11.72 -25.59 -6.29
C LEU A 73 -13.01 -26.28 -5.85
N GLU A 74 -14.04 -25.49 -5.55
CA GLU A 74 -15.39 -25.94 -5.22
C GLU A 74 -16.37 -24.95 -5.83
N THR A 75 -17.41 -25.44 -6.51
CA THR A 75 -18.35 -24.58 -7.23
C THR A 75 -19.39 -23.95 -6.32
N ALA A 76 -19.86 -22.76 -6.70
CA ALA A 76 -21.03 -22.12 -6.13
C ALA A 76 -21.74 -21.24 -7.18
N PRO A 77 -23.07 -21.09 -7.12
CA PRO A 77 -23.84 -20.29 -8.08
C PRO A 77 -23.76 -18.79 -7.75
N VAL A 78 -22.54 -18.27 -7.59
CA VAL A 78 -22.25 -16.90 -7.15
C VAL A 78 -21.14 -16.27 -7.98
N LEU A 79 -21.10 -14.95 -7.97
CA LEU A 79 -20.11 -14.12 -8.63
C LEU A 79 -19.41 -13.24 -7.59
N LEU A 80 -18.08 -13.14 -7.66
CA LEU A 80 -17.31 -12.17 -6.87
C LEU A 80 -16.97 -10.95 -7.72
N ASN A 81 -17.17 -9.75 -7.17
CA ASN A 81 -16.87 -8.47 -7.83
C ASN A 81 -16.61 -7.32 -6.84
N SER A 82 -16.28 -6.13 -7.35
CA SER A 82 -15.97 -4.93 -6.56
C SER A 82 -16.69 -3.68 -7.08
N ARG A 83 -17.96 -3.83 -7.53
CA ARG A 83 -18.68 -2.77 -8.27
C ARG A 83 -19.15 -1.57 -7.43
N MET A 84 -19.19 -1.69 -6.11
CA MET A 84 -19.66 -0.63 -5.18
C MET A 84 -19.27 -0.94 -3.73
N GLY A 85 -19.55 -0.02 -2.81
CA GLY A 85 -19.52 -0.26 -1.37
C GLY A 85 -18.09 -0.30 -0.80
N THR A 86 -17.86 -1.17 0.18
CA THR A 86 -16.53 -1.36 0.77
C THR A 86 -15.65 -2.32 -0.03
N GLU A 87 -16.12 -2.71 -1.22
CA GLU A 87 -15.53 -3.72 -2.07
C GLU A 87 -14.75 -3.02 -3.18
N PHE A 88 -13.52 -2.62 -2.87
CA PHE A 88 -12.67 -1.85 -3.77
C PHE A 88 -11.20 -2.31 -3.72
N TRP A 89 -10.47 -1.93 -4.76
CA TRP A 89 -9.03 -1.92 -4.80
C TRP A 89 -8.49 -0.68 -4.10
N ARG A 90 -7.40 -0.84 -3.35
CA ARG A 90 -6.65 0.28 -2.76
C ARG A 90 -5.65 0.80 -3.77
N LEU A 91 -5.85 2.02 -4.27
CA LEU A 91 -4.92 2.65 -5.21
C LEU A 91 -4.10 3.72 -4.50
N TYR A 92 -2.80 3.49 -4.36
CA TYR A 92 -1.88 4.46 -3.77
C TYR A 92 -1.27 5.36 -4.85
N GLN A 93 -1.24 6.68 -4.58
CA GLN A 93 -0.67 7.70 -5.47
C GLN A 93 0.67 8.19 -4.91
N TYR A 94 1.79 7.73 -5.47
CA TYR A 94 3.11 7.96 -4.88
C TYR A 94 3.53 9.43 -4.85
N GLY A 95 3.10 10.23 -5.82
CA GLY A 95 3.47 11.64 -5.87
C GLY A 95 2.85 12.49 -4.75
N GLY A 96 1.65 12.12 -4.28
CA GLY A 96 0.92 12.87 -3.25
C GLY A 96 0.75 12.13 -1.91
N GLY A 97 1.17 10.86 -1.82
CA GLY A 97 0.98 10.02 -0.64
C GLY A 97 -0.48 9.65 -0.35
N GLY A 98 -1.39 9.88 -1.31
CA GLY A 98 -2.82 9.65 -1.16
C GLY A 98 -3.24 8.22 -1.45
N MET A 99 -4.34 7.78 -0.83
CA MET A 99 -5.03 6.53 -1.16
C MET A 99 -6.41 6.85 -1.76
N SER A 100 -6.73 6.17 -2.87
CA SER A 100 -8.01 6.21 -3.56
C SER A 100 -8.66 4.82 -3.53
N GLU A 101 -9.98 4.79 -3.51
CA GLU A 101 -10.80 3.58 -3.57
C GLU A 101 -11.25 3.38 -5.01
N LEU A 102 -10.86 2.27 -5.61
CA LEU A 102 -11.10 1.98 -7.01
C LEU A 102 -12.03 0.78 -7.14
N HIS A 103 -13.19 0.98 -7.72
CA HIS A 103 -14.16 -0.06 -8.04
C HIS A 103 -13.93 -0.59 -9.45
N THR A 104 -14.00 -1.91 -9.58
CA THR A 104 -14.06 -2.59 -10.86
C THR A 104 -15.27 -3.51 -10.90
N GLN A 105 -15.72 -3.88 -12.10
CA GLN A 105 -16.87 -4.78 -12.27
C GLN A 105 -16.42 -6.14 -12.81
N GLU A 106 -15.35 -6.67 -12.24
CA GLU A 106 -14.87 -8.02 -12.54
C GLU A 106 -15.94 -9.05 -12.21
N ARG A 107 -15.93 -10.17 -12.93
CA ARG A 107 -16.91 -11.24 -12.73
C ARG A 107 -16.15 -12.54 -12.51
N ILE A 108 -15.76 -12.77 -11.27
CA ILE A 108 -15.15 -14.03 -10.85
C ILE A 108 -16.29 -15.03 -10.68
N ASP A 109 -16.44 -15.94 -11.62
CA ASP A 109 -17.55 -16.89 -11.68
C ASP A 109 -17.14 -18.23 -11.06
N LEU A 110 -17.87 -18.63 -10.01
CA LEU A 110 -17.59 -19.88 -9.27
C LEU A 110 -18.48 -21.03 -9.74
N SER A 111 -19.27 -20.88 -10.80
CA SER A 111 -20.19 -21.92 -11.27
C SER A 111 -19.49 -23.13 -11.90
N THR A 112 -18.25 -22.97 -12.36
CA THR A 112 -17.52 -23.99 -13.12
C THR A 112 -16.16 -24.28 -12.46
N LEU A 113 -15.84 -25.57 -12.24
CA LEU A 113 -14.54 -25.99 -11.71
C LEU A 113 -13.39 -25.68 -12.67
N GLY A 114 -12.20 -25.40 -12.11
CA GLY A 114 -10.97 -25.24 -12.88
C GLY A 114 -10.47 -23.80 -12.97
N GLU A 115 -9.45 -23.59 -13.83
CA GLU A 115 -8.86 -22.26 -14.03
C GLU A 115 -9.72 -21.39 -14.93
N ALA A 116 -9.85 -20.12 -14.55
CA ALA A 116 -10.54 -19.10 -15.31
C ALA A 116 -9.82 -17.75 -15.18
N THR A 117 -10.21 -16.79 -16.02
CA THR A 117 -9.72 -15.42 -15.97
C THR A 117 -10.88 -14.47 -16.16
N THR A 118 -11.00 -13.49 -15.26
CA THR A 118 -11.87 -12.33 -15.46
C THR A 118 -11.02 -11.14 -15.85
N ALA A 119 -11.56 -10.25 -16.68
CA ALA A 119 -10.91 -9.00 -17.06
C ALA A 119 -11.91 -7.84 -17.07
N VAL A 120 -11.42 -6.66 -16.76
CA VAL A 120 -12.16 -5.39 -16.80
C VAL A 120 -11.44 -4.41 -17.72
N GLN A 121 -12.17 -3.42 -18.23
CA GLN A 121 -11.63 -2.39 -19.13
C GLN A 121 -11.67 -0.98 -18.52
N THR A 122 -12.36 -0.83 -17.39
CA THR A 122 -12.61 0.44 -16.74
C THR A 122 -12.57 0.26 -15.23
N ALA A 123 -12.19 1.33 -14.54
CA ALA A 123 -12.25 1.41 -13.10
C ALA A 123 -12.71 2.81 -12.67
N SER A 124 -13.50 2.89 -11.61
CA SER A 124 -14.15 4.13 -11.16
C SER A 124 -13.93 4.37 -9.68
N LEU A 125 -13.90 5.63 -9.27
CA LEU A 125 -13.78 6.03 -7.87
C LEU A 125 -15.15 6.17 -7.22
N GLU A 126 -15.22 5.89 -5.93
CA GLU A 126 -16.35 6.32 -5.12
C GLU A 126 -16.31 7.84 -4.93
N ARG A 127 -17.49 8.49 -4.90
CA ARG A 127 -17.65 9.96 -4.80
C ARG A 127 -16.94 10.61 -3.60
N LYS A 128 -16.62 9.86 -2.55
CA LYS A 128 -15.98 10.37 -1.32
C LYS A 128 -14.47 10.11 -1.27
N ALA A 129 -13.92 9.37 -2.21
CA ALA A 129 -12.50 9.01 -2.22
C ALA A 129 -11.61 10.20 -2.65
N THR A 130 -10.33 10.13 -2.27
CA THR A 130 -9.29 11.04 -2.80
C THR A 130 -9.31 10.96 -4.33
N ARG A 131 -9.43 12.10 -5.01
CA ARG A 131 -9.46 12.17 -6.48
C ARG A 131 -8.15 11.66 -7.08
N LEU A 132 -8.23 11.09 -8.28
CA LEU A 132 -7.05 10.73 -9.05
C LEU A 132 -6.29 11.97 -9.50
N ALA A 133 -4.97 11.89 -9.45
CA ALA A 133 -4.04 12.85 -10.01
C ALA A 133 -3.09 12.16 -11.00
N LYS A 134 -2.46 12.97 -11.85
CA LYS A 134 -1.41 12.48 -12.76
C LYS A 134 -0.18 12.04 -11.97
N GLY A 135 0.56 11.09 -12.52
CA GLY A 135 1.76 10.52 -11.91
C GLY A 135 1.66 9.02 -11.66
N MET A 136 2.65 8.48 -10.96
CA MET A 136 2.68 7.04 -10.65
C MET A 136 1.59 6.69 -9.65
N ALA A 137 0.89 5.60 -9.94
CA ALA A 137 -0.08 4.98 -9.06
C ALA A 137 0.16 3.47 -8.98
N GLY A 138 -0.27 2.84 -7.89
CA GLY A 138 -0.15 1.41 -7.73
C GLY A 138 -1.28 0.81 -6.91
N ILE A 139 -1.76 -0.36 -7.34
CA ILE A 139 -2.74 -1.13 -6.55
C ILE A 139 -1.98 -1.79 -5.39
N ARG A 140 -2.51 -1.60 -4.17
CA ARG A 140 -1.91 -2.00 -2.89
C ARG A 140 -2.79 -2.95 -2.07
N GLY A 141 -3.70 -3.62 -2.75
CA GLY A 141 -4.58 -4.61 -2.14
C GLY A 141 -6.02 -4.50 -2.60
N HIS A 142 -6.82 -5.42 -2.07
CA HIS A 142 -8.27 -5.48 -2.26
C HIS A 142 -8.92 -5.54 -0.89
N HIS A 143 -10.01 -4.80 -0.66
CA HIS A 143 -10.60 -4.72 0.67
C HIS A 143 -11.59 -5.86 0.96
N TYR A 144 -12.73 -5.87 0.27
CA TYR A 144 -13.77 -6.91 0.31
C TYR A 144 -14.20 -7.25 -1.12
N PHE A 145 -14.80 -8.41 -1.33
CA PHE A 145 -15.56 -8.73 -2.55
C PHE A 145 -17.05 -8.73 -2.24
N LEU A 146 -17.85 -8.22 -3.19
CA LEU A 146 -19.27 -8.46 -3.23
C LEU A 146 -19.48 -9.91 -3.64
N VAL A 147 -20.41 -10.58 -2.96
CA VAL A 147 -20.94 -11.86 -3.40
C VAL A 147 -22.29 -11.56 -4.01
N ASP A 148 -22.39 -11.63 -5.33
CA ASP A 148 -23.65 -11.54 -6.05
C ASP A 148 -24.13 -12.97 -6.39
N GLN A 149 -25.44 -13.17 -6.45
CA GLN A 149 -26.05 -14.34 -7.07
C GLN A 149 -25.75 -14.36 -8.58
N ALA A 150 -25.96 -15.49 -9.25
CA ALA A 150 -25.75 -15.63 -10.69
C ALA A 150 -26.54 -14.61 -11.54
N ASP A 151 -27.69 -14.14 -11.05
CA ASP A 151 -28.52 -13.10 -11.68
C ASP A 151 -28.05 -11.66 -11.41
N GLY A 152 -26.97 -11.48 -10.62
CA GLY A 152 -26.42 -10.18 -10.25
C GLY A 152 -27.04 -9.54 -9.01
N GLN A 153 -27.98 -10.22 -8.33
CA GLN A 153 -28.50 -9.72 -7.06
C GLN A 153 -27.47 -9.87 -5.94
N TRP A 154 -27.24 -8.79 -5.20
CA TRP A 154 -26.33 -8.79 -4.06
C TRP A 154 -26.79 -9.77 -2.97
N LEU A 155 -25.87 -10.65 -2.54
CA LEU A 155 -26.08 -11.67 -1.52
C LEU A 155 -25.35 -11.35 -0.22
N ASP A 156 -24.05 -11.02 -0.28
CA ASP A 156 -23.21 -10.78 0.90
C ASP A 156 -21.92 -10.02 0.54
N VAL A 157 -21.05 -9.81 1.53
CA VAL A 157 -19.67 -9.32 1.36
C VAL A 157 -18.69 -10.29 2.01
N VAL A 158 -17.53 -10.48 1.39
CA VAL A 158 -16.49 -11.38 1.91
C VAL A 158 -15.12 -10.71 1.87
N ARG A 159 -14.32 -10.92 2.91
CA ARG A 159 -12.97 -10.34 2.97
C ARG A 159 -12.08 -10.92 1.88
N ALA A 160 -11.36 -10.07 1.15
CA ALA A 160 -10.37 -10.55 0.20
C ALA A 160 -9.21 -11.26 0.93
N PRO A 161 -8.68 -12.37 0.39
CA PRO A 161 -7.58 -13.10 1.02
C PRO A 161 -6.28 -12.27 1.01
N PRO A 162 -5.32 -12.56 1.92
CA PRO A 162 -4.03 -11.85 2.01
C PRO A 162 -3.23 -11.82 0.71
N PHE A 163 -3.48 -12.76 -0.22
CA PHE A 163 -2.92 -12.79 -1.58
C PHE A 163 -2.85 -11.42 -2.24
N PHE A 164 -3.90 -10.61 -2.19
CA PHE A 164 -3.93 -9.30 -2.85
C PHE A 164 -2.95 -8.27 -2.26
N ASN A 165 -2.45 -8.50 -1.05
CA ASN A 165 -1.51 -7.62 -0.36
C ASN A 165 -0.04 -8.06 -0.53
N ARG A 166 0.22 -9.10 -1.33
CA ARG A 166 1.59 -9.61 -1.54
C ARG A 166 2.48 -8.55 -2.20
N PRO A 167 3.71 -8.30 -1.68
CA PRO A 167 4.65 -7.37 -2.29
C PRO A 167 4.95 -7.68 -3.76
N GLU A 168 5.03 -8.97 -4.10
CA GLU A 168 5.30 -9.45 -5.46
C GLU A 168 4.22 -9.03 -6.46
N LEU A 169 2.95 -9.00 -6.04
CA LEU A 169 1.84 -8.50 -6.85
C LEU A 169 1.86 -6.98 -6.88
N ALA A 170 2.00 -6.33 -5.72
CA ALA A 170 2.01 -4.87 -5.60
C ALA A 170 3.08 -4.21 -6.50
N ARG A 171 4.24 -4.88 -6.70
CA ARG A 171 5.32 -4.43 -7.61
C ARG A 171 4.92 -4.47 -9.09
N LYS A 172 4.08 -5.42 -9.50
CA LYS A 172 3.62 -5.57 -10.89
C LYS A 172 2.44 -4.64 -11.21
N LEU A 173 1.64 -4.30 -10.20
CA LEU A 173 0.43 -3.49 -10.34
C LEU A 173 0.72 -2.00 -10.20
N VAL A 174 1.78 -1.54 -10.85
CA VAL A 174 2.21 -0.13 -10.88
C VAL A 174 2.12 0.40 -12.31
N PHE A 175 1.54 1.58 -12.47
CA PHE A 175 1.34 2.25 -13.74
C PHE A 175 1.37 3.78 -13.56
N THR A 176 1.40 4.51 -14.66
CA THR A 176 1.42 5.98 -14.67
C THR A 176 0.10 6.53 -15.21
N LEU A 177 -0.55 7.43 -14.46
CA LEU A 177 -1.72 8.18 -14.89
C LEU A 177 -1.29 9.47 -15.60
N ALA A 178 -1.82 9.72 -16.80
CA ALA A 178 -1.42 10.87 -17.62
C ALA A 178 -2.50 11.32 -18.63
N ASN A 179 -2.39 12.54 -19.16
CA ASN A 179 -3.23 12.96 -20.29
C ASN A 179 -2.66 12.41 -21.61
N LEU A 180 -3.24 11.32 -22.12
CA LEU A 180 -2.75 10.57 -23.29
C LEU A 180 -3.48 10.93 -24.59
N THR A 181 -4.12 12.09 -24.65
CA THR A 181 -4.67 12.63 -25.91
C THR A 181 -3.57 12.90 -26.93
N SER A 182 -2.38 13.28 -26.45
CA SER A 182 -1.10 13.30 -27.16
C SER A 182 0.00 12.98 -26.15
N PHE A 183 1.05 12.27 -26.55
CA PHE A 183 2.20 12.02 -25.67
C PHE A 183 3.44 11.63 -26.45
N SER A 184 4.60 11.82 -25.83
CA SER A 184 5.88 11.28 -26.30
C SER A 184 6.59 10.50 -25.20
N LEU A 185 7.50 9.62 -25.59
CA LEU A 185 8.32 8.84 -24.67
C LEU A 185 9.78 9.03 -25.02
N ALA A 186 10.62 9.22 -24.02
CA ALA A 186 12.06 9.36 -24.18
C ALA A 186 12.80 8.67 -23.05
N ILE A 187 14.07 8.33 -23.32
CA ILE A 187 15.02 7.87 -22.31
C ILE A 187 15.99 9.03 -22.09
N PRO A 188 15.66 10.07 -21.30
CA PRO A 188 16.51 11.25 -21.16
C PRO A 188 17.78 10.98 -20.35
N THR A 189 17.75 9.98 -19.47
CA THR A 189 18.85 9.74 -18.53
C THR A 189 19.21 8.26 -18.48
N VAL A 190 20.50 7.99 -18.58
CA VAL A 190 21.13 6.69 -18.38
C VAL A 190 22.33 6.96 -17.49
N GLU A 191 22.50 6.16 -16.44
CA GLU A 191 23.61 6.33 -15.50
C GLU A 191 24.25 5.00 -15.17
N SER A 192 25.58 4.99 -15.09
CA SER A 192 26.34 3.81 -14.70
C SER A 192 27.70 4.18 -14.11
N THR A 193 28.28 3.28 -13.33
CA THR A 193 29.70 3.37 -12.95
C THR A 193 30.64 3.03 -14.10
N TRP A 194 30.14 2.39 -15.17
CA TRP A 194 30.95 1.89 -16.29
C TRP A 194 32.11 0.98 -15.83
N THR A 195 31.87 0.18 -14.80
CA THR A 195 32.77 -0.87 -14.29
C THR A 195 32.18 -2.25 -14.56
N PRO A 196 32.99 -3.33 -14.65
CA PRO A 196 32.46 -4.69 -14.76
C PRO A 196 31.51 -4.99 -13.59
N ALA A 197 30.37 -5.63 -13.88
CA ALA A 197 29.26 -5.85 -12.95
C ALA A 197 28.69 -4.57 -12.29
N GLY A 198 29.08 -3.39 -12.76
CA GLY A 198 28.66 -2.11 -12.19
C GLY A 198 27.17 -1.86 -12.38
N PRO A 199 26.53 -1.11 -11.47
CA PRO A 199 25.13 -0.74 -11.60
C PRO A 199 24.88 0.08 -12.87
N LEU A 200 23.71 -0.15 -13.46
CA LEU A 200 23.15 0.60 -14.58
C LEU A 200 21.74 1.01 -14.19
N ARG A 201 21.39 2.29 -14.34
CA ARG A 201 20.01 2.74 -14.24
C ARG A 201 19.59 3.61 -15.41
N VAL A 202 18.31 3.55 -15.73
CA VAL A 202 17.70 4.17 -16.91
C VAL A 202 16.39 4.83 -16.48
N ARG A 203 16.16 6.07 -16.91
CA ARG A 203 14.89 6.76 -16.70
C ARG A 203 14.10 6.76 -17.99
N LEU A 204 12.91 6.17 -17.97
CA LEU A 204 11.93 6.32 -19.03
C LEU A 204 10.94 7.41 -18.61
N VAL A 205 10.81 8.43 -19.45
CA VAL A 205 9.94 9.58 -19.20
C VAL A 205 8.89 9.67 -20.30
N LEU A 206 7.65 9.83 -19.88
CA LEU A 206 6.53 10.22 -20.71
C LEU A 206 6.31 11.73 -20.58
N THR A 207 6.20 12.42 -21.70
CA THR A 207 5.67 13.78 -21.73
C THR A 207 4.24 13.71 -22.24
N ASP A 208 3.29 14.09 -21.40
CA ASP A 208 1.84 14.01 -21.70
C ASP A 208 1.36 15.24 -22.49
N ALA A 209 0.06 15.28 -22.82
CA ALA A 209 -0.51 16.36 -23.63
C ALA A 209 -0.50 17.73 -22.95
N ASP A 210 -0.41 17.76 -21.62
CA ASP A 210 -0.35 18.99 -20.83
C ASP A 210 1.11 19.46 -20.64
N GLY A 211 2.08 18.69 -21.14
CA GLY A 211 3.52 18.97 -21.03
C GLY A 211 4.18 18.40 -19.79
N ASP A 212 3.48 17.60 -18.98
CA ASP A 212 4.04 17.04 -17.75
C ASP A 212 4.99 15.88 -18.06
N ALA A 213 6.16 15.89 -17.42
CA ALA A 213 7.17 14.85 -17.52
C ALA A 213 7.00 13.83 -16.38
N LEU A 214 6.50 12.64 -16.72
CA LEU A 214 6.11 11.60 -15.76
C LEU A 214 6.95 10.32 -15.96
N PRO A 215 7.46 9.69 -14.89
CA PRO A 215 8.22 8.45 -15.03
C PRO A 215 7.31 7.27 -15.41
N VAL A 216 7.87 6.29 -16.12
CA VAL A 216 7.22 5.01 -16.46
C VAL A 216 8.11 3.86 -16.00
N VAL A 217 7.61 3.02 -15.08
CA VAL A 217 8.47 2.14 -14.26
C VAL A 217 8.27 0.64 -14.47
N THR A 218 7.23 0.22 -15.21
CA THR A 218 6.95 -1.20 -15.50
C THR A 218 7.02 -1.59 -17.00
N PRO A 219 7.79 -0.91 -17.89
CA PRO A 219 7.90 -1.32 -19.29
C PRO A 219 8.60 -2.68 -19.43
N ASP A 220 8.41 -3.31 -20.59
CA ASP A 220 9.30 -4.40 -20.98
C ASP A 220 10.63 -3.80 -21.46
N ALA A 221 11.66 -3.87 -20.61
CA ALA A 221 12.92 -3.17 -20.79
C ALA A 221 14.10 -4.13 -20.89
N THR A 222 14.86 -4.01 -21.97
CA THR A 222 16.07 -4.78 -22.22
C THR A 222 17.23 -3.86 -22.57
N VAL A 223 18.43 -4.28 -22.18
CA VAL A 223 19.69 -3.68 -22.59
C VAL A 223 20.53 -4.74 -23.29
N ARG A 224 21.26 -4.34 -24.33
CA ARG A 224 22.10 -5.21 -25.15
C ARG A 224 23.46 -4.60 -25.42
N ALA A 225 24.47 -5.46 -25.57
CA ALA A 225 25.79 -5.11 -26.05
C ALA A 225 26.43 -6.31 -26.73
N GLY A 226 26.53 -6.31 -28.06
CA GLY A 226 26.94 -7.48 -28.82
C GLY A 226 26.01 -8.68 -28.55
N THR A 227 26.57 -9.79 -28.06
CA THR A 227 25.81 -10.99 -27.68
C THR A 227 25.24 -10.93 -26.26
N TRP A 228 25.67 -9.98 -25.44
CA TRP A 228 25.16 -9.82 -24.07
C TRP A 228 23.80 -9.14 -24.07
N THR A 229 22.89 -9.64 -23.23
CA THR A 229 21.60 -9.01 -22.96
C THR A 229 21.23 -9.13 -21.49
N ALA A 230 20.57 -8.11 -20.96
CA ALA A 230 19.99 -8.13 -19.63
C ALA A 230 18.62 -7.44 -19.63
N ARG A 231 17.77 -7.82 -18.68
CA ARG A 231 16.47 -7.19 -18.43
C ARG A 231 16.63 -6.13 -17.35
N LEU A 232 16.10 -4.94 -17.59
CA LEU A 232 16.00 -3.89 -16.56
C LEU A 232 14.72 -4.10 -15.75
N ARG A 233 14.76 -3.77 -14.45
CA ARG A 233 13.62 -3.89 -13.54
C ARG A 233 13.34 -2.57 -12.85
N PRO A 234 12.08 -2.27 -12.45
CA PRO A 234 11.81 -1.11 -11.60
C PRO A 234 12.69 -1.14 -10.34
N GLU A 235 13.32 -0.01 -10.05
CA GLU A 235 13.94 0.23 -8.76
C GLU A 235 12.85 0.57 -7.75
N MET A 236 12.91 -0.09 -6.60
CA MET A 236 11.99 0.11 -5.49
C MET A 236 12.77 0.69 -4.31
N ASP A 237 12.17 1.63 -3.60
CA ASP A 237 12.69 2.12 -2.33
C ASP A 237 12.41 1.11 -1.19
N ASP A 238 12.88 1.47 0.00
CA ASP A 238 12.71 0.68 1.23
C ASP A 238 11.23 0.45 1.63
N LEU A 239 10.29 1.22 1.08
CA LEU A 239 8.85 1.09 1.30
C LEU A 239 8.13 0.34 0.15
N ASN A 240 8.87 -0.31 -0.76
CA ASN A 240 8.34 -0.90 -1.98
C ASN A 240 7.55 0.11 -2.84
N SER A 241 8.01 1.36 -2.89
CA SER A 241 7.55 2.36 -3.84
C SER A 241 8.53 2.47 -5.01
N PRO A 242 8.04 2.61 -6.26
CA PRO A 242 8.91 2.78 -7.42
C PRO A 242 9.62 4.14 -7.36
N THR A 243 10.92 4.16 -7.61
CA THR A 243 11.73 5.41 -7.57
C THR A 243 11.63 6.23 -8.86
N GLY A 244 11.03 5.68 -9.91
CA GLY A 244 11.06 6.25 -11.26
C GLY A 244 12.20 5.74 -12.14
N TRP A 245 13.10 4.92 -11.60
CA TRP A 245 14.24 4.33 -12.31
C TRP A 245 14.02 2.87 -12.67
N LEU A 246 14.63 2.44 -13.76
CA LEU A 246 14.83 1.05 -14.13
C LEU A 246 16.29 0.69 -13.90
N VAL A 247 16.57 -0.39 -13.18
CA VAL A 247 17.91 -0.80 -12.78
C VAL A 247 18.31 -2.14 -13.36
N GLY A 248 19.60 -2.31 -13.55
CA GLY A 248 20.28 -3.54 -13.95
C GLY A 248 21.77 -3.46 -13.63
N SER A 249 22.55 -4.38 -14.19
CA SER A 249 24.00 -4.39 -14.04
C SER A 249 24.67 -4.59 -15.39
N LEU A 250 25.84 -3.99 -15.57
CA LEU A 250 26.70 -4.22 -16.71
C LEU A 250 27.26 -5.67 -16.73
N PRO A 251 27.79 -6.16 -17.86
CA PRO A 251 28.43 -7.47 -17.92
C PRO A 251 29.54 -7.62 -16.87
N LYS A 252 29.70 -8.83 -16.34
CA LYS A 252 30.70 -9.11 -15.29
C LYS A 252 32.14 -9.13 -15.78
N THR A 253 32.36 -9.44 -17.06
CA THR A 253 33.70 -9.73 -17.61
C THR A 253 34.34 -8.52 -18.27
N ALA A 254 33.58 -7.76 -19.04
CA ALA A 254 34.08 -6.59 -19.77
C ALA A 254 33.00 -5.51 -19.84
N VAL A 255 33.44 -4.26 -19.74
CA VAL A 255 32.57 -3.09 -19.93
C VAL A 255 32.40 -2.85 -21.42
N PRO A 256 31.17 -2.87 -21.96
CA PRO A 256 30.94 -2.61 -23.37
C PRO A 256 31.29 -1.17 -23.77
N GLU A 257 31.71 -0.98 -25.02
CA GLU A 257 31.92 0.34 -25.62
C GLU A 257 30.59 1.07 -25.91
N GLN A 258 29.50 0.32 -26.05
CA GLN A 258 28.16 0.83 -26.33
C GLN A 258 27.10 -0.07 -25.70
N LEU A 259 26.00 0.54 -25.26
CA LEU A 259 24.78 -0.16 -24.84
C LEU A 259 23.61 0.27 -25.71
N ASP A 260 22.82 -0.71 -26.16
CA ASP A 260 21.55 -0.48 -26.84
C ASP A 260 20.40 -0.80 -25.87
N ILE A 261 19.70 0.23 -25.45
CA ILE A 261 18.59 0.15 -24.50
C ILE A 261 17.29 0.19 -25.29
N ARG A 262 16.40 -0.80 -25.07
CA ARG A 262 15.10 -0.93 -25.76
C ARG A 262 13.99 -1.17 -24.75
N LEU A 263 12.96 -0.34 -24.80
CA LEU A 263 11.80 -0.41 -23.92
C LEU A 263 10.53 -0.45 -24.76
N ARG A 264 9.59 -1.31 -24.36
CA ARG A 264 8.24 -1.37 -24.92
C ARG A 264 7.23 -0.99 -23.86
N VAL A 265 6.35 -0.05 -24.20
CA VAL A 265 5.30 0.49 -23.34
C VAL A 265 3.94 0.19 -23.97
N SER A 266 3.03 -0.41 -23.22
CA SER A 266 1.60 -0.42 -23.52
C SER A 266 0.93 0.75 -22.81
N ALA A 267 0.20 1.57 -23.57
CA ALA A 267 -0.50 2.73 -23.07
C ALA A 267 -1.99 2.65 -23.44
N MET A 268 -2.88 2.79 -22.45
CA MET A 268 -4.33 2.84 -22.68
C MET A 268 -4.77 4.28 -22.91
N THR A 269 -4.89 4.68 -24.18
CA THR A 269 -5.26 6.04 -24.60
C THR A 269 -6.79 6.22 -24.61
N PRO A 270 -7.32 7.45 -24.82
CA PRO A 270 -8.76 7.65 -24.97
C PRO A 270 -9.39 6.81 -26.09
N THR A 271 -8.62 6.50 -27.14
CA THR A 271 -9.09 5.76 -28.32
C THR A 271 -8.80 4.25 -28.24
N GLY A 272 -8.19 3.79 -27.15
CA GLY A 272 -7.84 2.38 -26.94
C GLY A 272 -6.34 2.14 -26.72
N PRO A 273 -5.93 0.88 -26.60
CA PRO A 273 -4.55 0.54 -26.27
C PRO A 273 -3.61 0.74 -27.46
N VAL A 274 -2.44 1.33 -27.21
CA VAL A 274 -1.34 1.46 -28.17
C VAL A 274 -0.06 0.91 -27.58
N LYS A 275 0.82 0.38 -28.44
CA LYS A 275 2.18 -0.03 -28.06
C LYS A 275 3.19 0.94 -28.65
N ARG A 276 4.19 1.33 -27.86
CA ARG A 276 5.29 2.21 -28.28
C ARG A 276 6.62 1.57 -27.91
N ASP A 277 7.51 1.50 -28.90
CA ASP A 277 8.89 1.09 -28.71
C ASP A 277 9.77 2.34 -28.63
N VAL A 278 10.65 2.38 -27.65
CA VAL A 278 11.60 3.47 -27.41
C VAL A 278 12.98 2.85 -27.29
N SER A 279 13.94 3.42 -27.99
CA SER A 279 15.33 2.97 -27.90
C SER A 279 16.28 4.13 -27.74
N ARG A 280 17.35 3.90 -26.99
CA ARG A 280 18.49 4.81 -26.90
C ARG A 280 19.76 3.99 -26.90
N THR A 281 20.71 4.45 -27.70
CA THR A 281 22.08 3.96 -27.69
C THR A 281 22.91 4.92 -26.85
N VAL A 282 23.74 4.39 -25.96
CA VAL A 282 24.68 5.17 -25.15
C VAL A 282 26.08 4.63 -25.31
N ARG A 283 27.07 5.53 -25.36
CA ARG A 283 28.50 5.14 -25.44
C ARG A 283 29.09 5.01 -24.04
N ARG A 284 30.14 4.21 -23.91
CA ARG A 284 30.91 4.08 -22.68
C ARG A 284 31.34 5.45 -22.15
N GLY A 285 31.13 5.67 -20.86
CA GLY A 285 31.39 6.95 -20.18
C GLY A 285 30.22 7.94 -20.21
N GLU A 286 29.23 7.77 -21.10
CA GLU A 286 28.03 8.59 -21.09
C GLU A 286 27.21 8.34 -19.82
N GLY A 287 26.83 9.42 -19.13
CA GLY A 287 26.12 9.29 -17.85
C GLY A 287 26.95 8.62 -16.75
N GLN A 288 28.28 8.65 -16.85
CA GLN A 288 29.14 8.09 -15.82
C GLN A 288 28.92 8.79 -14.48
N THR A 289 28.75 8.00 -13.43
CA THR A 289 28.56 8.49 -12.06
C THR A 289 29.19 7.53 -11.05
N THR A 290 29.20 7.91 -9.77
CA THR A 290 29.78 7.10 -8.70
C THR A 290 28.75 6.13 -8.12
N ALA A 291 29.21 5.01 -7.54
CA ALA A 291 28.33 4.08 -6.83
C ALA A 291 27.58 4.75 -5.68
N SER A 292 28.22 5.71 -5.00
CA SER A 292 27.60 6.51 -3.93
C SER A 292 26.44 7.38 -4.45
N ALA A 293 26.63 8.06 -5.58
CA ALA A 293 25.58 8.88 -6.18
C ALA A 293 24.38 8.03 -6.68
N LEU A 294 24.64 6.80 -7.13
CA LEU A 294 23.58 5.85 -7.49
C LEU A 294 22.81 5.41 -6.25
N ALA A 295 23.49 5.08 -5.16
CA ALA A 295 22.88 4.64 -3.90
C ALA A 295 22.09 5.75 -3.18
N ALA A 296 22.59 6.98 -3.18
CA ALA A 296 21.95 8.12 -2.51
C ALA A 296 20.61 8.53 -3.13
N ALA A 297 20.42 8.28 -4.43
CA ALA A 297 19.21 8.64 -5.16
C ALA A 297 18.02 7.68 -4.94
N ALA A 298 18.21 6.56 -4.24
CA ALA A 298 17.13 5.67 -3.78
C ALA A 298 16.50 6.11 -2.43
N GLY A 299 16.79 7.33 -2.00
CA GLY A 299 16.71 7.80 -0.62
C GLY A 299 15.32 7.81 0.03
N LEU A 300 15.18 6.98 1.04
CA LEU A 300 14.51 7.32 2.29
C LEU A 300 15.59 7.42 3.40
N PRO A 301 15.36 8.12 4.52
CA PRO A 301 16.27 8.04 5.67
C PRO A 301 16.52 6.57 6.03
N ALA A 302 17.73 6.25 6.47
CA ALA A 302 18.08 4.88 6.86
C ALA A 302 17.10 4.40 7.94
N PHE A 303 16.14 3.56 7.56
CA PHE A 303 15.21 3.00 8.51
C PHE A 303 15.94 2.03 9.43
N PRO A 304 15.53 1.91 10.70
CA PRO A 304 16.04 0.87 11.59
C PRO A 304 15.89 -0.49 10.90
N ARG A 305 16.94 -1.31 10.89
CA ARG A 305 16.92 -2.66 10.30
C ARG A 305 16.99 -3.72 11.38
N THR A 306 16.41 -4.89 11.11
CA THR A 306 16.62 -6.09 11.92
C THR A 306 18.07 -6.57 11.79
N ALA A 307 18.49 -7.53 12.63
CA ALA A 307 19.81 -8.16 12.52
C ALA A 307 20.08 -8.75 11.11
N ASP A 308 19.02 -9.14 10.39
CA ASP A 308 19.08 -9.68 9.03
C ASP A 308 19.10 -8.62 7.92
N GLY A 309 19.20 -7.33 8.28
CA GLY A 309 19.28 -6.22 7.32
C GLY A 309 17.94 -5.82 6.69
N ILE A 310 16.81 -6.35 7.18
CA ILE A 310 15.47 -6.01 6.71
C ILE A 310 14.97 -4.76 7.43
N VAL A 311 14.31 -3.84 6.73
CA VAL A 311 13.66 -2.68 7.36
C VAL A 311 12.71 -3.16 8.47
N ARG A 312 12.91 -2.66 9.69
CA ARG A 312 12.13 -3.04 10.86
C ARG A 312 10.72 -2.50 10.68
N GLU A 313 9.75 -3.40 10.50
CA GLU A 313 8.33 -3.07 10.42
C GLU A 313 7.86 -2.30 11.67
N THR A 314 7.13 -1.19 11.47
CA THR A 314 6.45 -0.49 12.56
C THR A 314 5.11 -1.16 12.83
N ARG A 315 4.97 -1.74 14.03
CA ARG A 315 3.75 -2.40 14.51
C ARG A 315 3.24 -1.59 15.70
N ALA A 316 2.50 -0.53 15.40
CA ALA A 316 2.10 0.48 16.36
C ALA A 316 0.65 0.30 16.84
N ILE A 317 0.36 0.79 18.05
CA ILE A 317 -1.00 0.98 18.56
C ILE A 317 -1.21 2.44 18.96
N TRP A 318 -2.35 3.01 18.55
CA TRP A 318 -2.83 4.28 19.07
C TRP A 318 -3.56 4.05 20.39
N VAL A 319 -3.17 4.78 21.42
CA VAL A 319 -3.67 4.59 22.79
C VAL A 319 -4.43 5.82 23.24
N ASN A 320 -5.66 5.60 23.71
CA ASN A 320 -6.53 6.64 24.24
C ASN A 320 -6.00 7.15 25.61
N PRO A 321 -6.20 8.44 25.95
CA PRO A 321 -5.76 9.01 27.23
C PRO A 321 -6.24 8.22 28.46
N ARG A 322 -7.40 7.56 28.40
CA ARG A 322 -7.96 6.79 29.52
C ARG A 322 -7.21 5.51 29.83
N SER A 323 -6.39 5.02 28.90
CA SER A 323 -5.71 3.73 29.01
C SER A 323 -4.35 3.81 29.71
N PHE A 324 -3.97 4.97 30.24
CA PHE A 324 -2.69 5.17 30.92
C PHE A 324 -2.75 6.25 32.00
N GLN A 325 -3.84 6.32 32.77
CA GLN A 325 -4.03 7.31 33.86
C GLN A 325 -3.54 6.81 35.23
N THR A 326 -3.35 5.50 35.36
CA THR A 326 -2.90 4.83 36.57
C THR A 326 -1.70 3.94 36.26
N LYS A 327 -0.93 3.56 37.28
CA LYS A 327 0.20 2.63 37.12
C LYS A 327 -0.25 1.28 36.56
N ASP A 328 -1.35 0.74 37.07
CA ASP A 328 -1.88 -0.56 36.65
C ASP A 328 -2.32 -0.55 35.18
N ASP A 329 -2.95 0.54 34.73
CA ASP A 329 -3.34 0.69 33.33
C ASP A 329 -2.12 0.73 32.40
N ILE A 330 -1.07 1.46 32.80
CA ILE A 330 0.19 1.57 32.06
C ILE A 330 0.86 0.21 31.95
N ASP A 331 1.00 -0.50 33.07
CA ASP A 331 1.68 -1.79 33.11
C ASP A 331 0.90 -2.81 32.26
N ALA A 332 -0.42 -2.88 32.42
CA ALA A 332 -1.26 -3.77 31.64
C ALA A 332 -1.28 -3.42 30.14
N LEU A 333 -1.21 -2.14 29.78
CA LEU A 333 -1.07 -1.69 28.39
C LEU A 333 0.24 -2.20 27.78
N VAL A 334 1.36 -2.00 28.47
CA VAL A 334 2.69 -2.42 27.99
C VAL A 334 2.76 -3.93 27.85
N GLU A 335 2.25 -4.69 28.82
CA GLU A 335 2.23 -6.16 28.75
C GLU A 335 1.40 -6.67 27.57
N ARG A 336 0.19 -6.13 27.36
CA ARG A 336 -0.65 -6.52 26.21
C ARG A 336 -0.01 -6.15 24.88
N THR A 337 0.64 -4.99 24.82
CA THR A 337 1.33 -4.52 23.60
C THR A 337 2.49 -5.46 23.25
N ALA A 338 3.30 -5.84 24.24
CA ALA A 338 4.38 -6.81 24.09
C ALA A 338 3.86 -8.20 23.68
N ALA A 339 2.81 -8.69 24.37
CA ALA A 339 2.20 -9.99 24.07
C ALA A 339 1.59 -10.05 22.66
N ALA A 340 1.11 -8.92 22.15
CA ALA A 340 0.62 -8.79 20.78
C ALA A 340 1.74 -8.65 19.72
N GLY A 341 3.01 -8.61 20.14
CA GLY A 341 4.16 -8.45 19.25
C GLY A 341 4.29 -7.05 18.63
N LEU A 342 3.63 -6.04 19.22
CA LEU A 342 3.74 -4.65 18.79
C LEU A 342 5.04 -4.03 19.32
N ASN A 343 5.62 -3.08 18.59
CA ASN A 343 6.90 -2.45 18.91
C ASN A 343 6.84 -0.93 19.08
N MET A 344 5.65 -0.34 19.03
CA MET A 344 5.46 1.09 19.21
C MET A 344 4.11 1.42 19.84
N ILE A 345 4.10 2.36 20.78
CA ILE A 345 2.90 2.94 21.39
C ILE A 345 2.82 4.40 20.98
N VAL A 346 1.74 4.79 20.31
CA VAL A 346 1.40 6.17 20.00
C VAL A 346 0.36 6.64 21.02
N ALA A 347 0.83 7.21 22.13
CA ALA A 347 -0.04 7.60 23.24
C ALA A 347 -0.59 9.02 23.03
N ASP A 348 -1.90 9.18 23.03
CA ASP A 348 -2.56 10.49 22.98
C ASP A 348 -2.38 11.22 24.32
N ILE A 349 -1.27 11.97 24.46
CA ILE A 349 -0.94 12.64 25.71
C ILE A 349 -1.58 14.02 25.81
N PHE A 350 -2.11 14.56 24.72
CA PHE A 350 -2.74 15.87 24.71
C PHE A 350 -3.92 15.94 23.74
N VAL A 351 -5.13 15.85 24.29
CA VAL A 351 -6.38 16.04 23.54
C VAL A 351 -7.37 16.86 24.34
N ARG A 352 -7.97 17.89 23.73
CA ARG A 352 -8.86 18.84 24.41
C ARG A 352 -8.13 19.57 25.54
N SER A 353 -8.52 19.33 26.80
CA SER A 353 -7.80 19.80 27.99
C SER A 353 -7.14 18.66 28.78
N ILE A 354 -7.14 17.44 28.25
CA ILE A 354 -6.48 16.31 28.90
C ILE A 354 -5.00 16.41 28.54
N PHE A 355 -4.15 16.51 29.56
CA PHE A 355 -2.70 16.48 29.41
C PHE A 355 -2.12 15.45 30.38
N LEU A 356 -1.39 14.46 29.86
CA LEU A 356 -0.94 13.27 30.60
C LEU A 356 0.59 13.20 30.74
N ALA A 357 1.23 14.35 30.90
CA ALA A 357 2.66 14.44 31.16
C ALA A 357 2.95 15.50 32.22
N GLN A 358 4.12 15.45 32.84
CA GLN A 358 4.59 16.53 33.69
C GLN A 358 4.97 17.74 32.83
N SER A 359 4.46 18.93 33.19
CA SER A 359 4.82 20.19 32.55
C SER A 359 4.61 21.37 33.49
N ASN A 360 5.46 22.39 33.35
CA ASN A 360 5.25 23.72 33.94
C ASN A 360 4.36 24.61 33.06
N LEU A 361 4.02 24.17 31.83
CA LEU A 361 3.25 24.94 30.87
C LEU A 361 1.77 24.56 30.86
N HIS A 362 1.39 23.34 31.20
CA HIS A 362 0.00 22.89 31.18
C HIS A 362 -0.30 22.00 32.40
N PRO A 363 -1.41 22.20 33.12
CA PRO A 363 -1.77 21.34 34.23
C PRO A 363 -2.01 19.92 33.75
N MET A 364 -1.54 18.95 34.54
CA MET A 364 -1.85 17.55 34.33
C MET A 364 -3.35 17.31 34.55
N TYR A 365 -3.90 16.34 33.82
CA TYR A 365 -5.30 15.97 33.94
C TYR A 365 -5.61 15.47 35.36
N ASP A 366 -6.73 15.95 35.93
CA ASP A 366 -7.11 15.75 37.34
C ASP A 366 -7.43 14.29 37.71
N LYS A 367 -7.64 13.43 36.72
CA LYS A 367 -7.88 11.98 36.93
C LYS A 367 -6.63 11.12 36.91
N VAL A 368 -5.46 11.72 36.72
CA VAL A 368 -4.19 10.99 36.87
C VAL A 368 -4.03 10.58 38.32
N GLU A 369 -3.59 9.34 38.54
CA GLU A 369 -3.21 8.84 39.86
C GLU A 369 -2.26 9.82 40.57
N ALA A 370 -2.55 10.14 41.83
CA ALA A 370 -1.78 11.14 42.57
C ALA A 370 -0.28 10.80 42.60
N GLY A 371 0.56 11.76 42.20
CA GLY A 371 2.02 11.62 42.18
C GLY A 371 2.58 10.80 41.00
N LEU A 372 1.74 10.36 40.07
CA LEU A 372 2.19 9.66 38.86
C LEU A 372 2.67 10.67 37.79
N ASP A 373 3.78 10.36 37.13
CA ASP A 373 4.12 10.87 35.80
C ASP A 373 3.71 9.82 34.75
N PRO A 374 2.54 9.96 34.09
CA PRO A 374 2.02 8.90 33.24
C PRO A 374 2.89 8.65 32.01
N LEU A 375 3.34 9.73 31.35
CA LEU A 375 4.22 9.63 30.20
C LEU A 375 5.59 9.07 30.59
N GLY A 376 6.18 9.56 31.68
CA GLY A 376 7.47 9.06 32.17
C GLY A 376 7.45 7.56 32.46
N ARG A 377 6.44 7.08 33.21
CA ARG A 377 6.28 5.65 33.49
C ARG A 377 6.02 4.83 32.23
N LEU A 378 5.19 5.33 31.31
CA LEU A 378 4.90 4.64 30.05
C LEU A 378 6.19 4.45 29.23
N ILE A 379 7.01 5.50 29.13
CA ILE A 379 8.32 5.45 28.45
C ILE A 379 9.22 4.40 29.11
N GLU A 380 9.37 4.46 30.43
CA GLU A 380 10.21 3.52 31.19
C GLU A 380 9.78 2.06 30.93
N LYS A 381 8.51 1.75 31.15
CA LYS A 381 7.98 0.38 31.03
C LYS A 381 7.97 -0.14 29.60
N ALA A 382 7.66 0.71 28.62
CA ALA A 382 7.73 0.32 27.21
C ALA A 382 9.17 0.03 26.78
N HIS A 383 10.13 0.87 27.18
CA HIS A 383 11.54 0.70 26.84
C HIS A 383 12.16 -0.56 27.47
N GLU A 384 11.74 -0.96 28.69
CA GLU A 384 12.12 -2.26 29.29
C GLU A 384 11.79 -3.45 28.38
N LYS A 385 10.79 -3.32 27.49
CA LYS A 385 10.38 -4.34 26.52
C LYS A 385 10.79 -4.04 25.08
N GLY A 386 11.64 -3.03 24.87
CA GLY A 386 12.06 -2.61 23.52
C GLY A 386 10.93 -2.02 22.67
N ILE A 387 9.90 -1.46 23.30
CA ILE A 387 8.75 -0.82 22.64
C ILE A 387 8.97 0.70 22.65
N GLU A 388 8.91 1.33 21.49
CA GLU A 388 9.04 2.79 21.40
C GLU A 388 7.77 3.52 21.86
N VAL A 389 7.92 4.72 22.43
CA VAL A 389 6.79 5.58 22.80
C VAL A 389 6.85 6.88 22.02
N HIS A 390 5.80 7.15 21.25
CA HIS A 390 5.65 8.34 20.42
C HIS A 390 4.47 9.17 20.95
N PRO A 391 4.73 10.26 21.71
CA PRO A 391 3.66 11.07 22.27
C PRO A 391 2.88 11.81 21.16
N TRP A 392 1.58 11.57 21.10
CA TRP A 392 0.67 12.22 20.16
C TRP A 392 -0.02 13.43 20.81
N PHE A 393 -0.06 14.51 20.03
CA PHE A 393 -0.70 15.78 20.38
C PHE A 393 -1.81 16.11 19.38
N CYS A 394 -3.00 16.39 19.89
CA CYS A 394 -4.08 17.01 19.14
C CYS A 394 -3.93 18.54 19.18
N VAL A 395 -3.38 19.14 18.13
CA VAL A 395 -3.03 20.57 18.10
C VAL A 395 -4.27 21.49 18.01
N THR A 396 -5.33 21.07 17.31
CA THR A 396 -6.50 21.92 16.98
C THR A 396 -7.81 21.53 17.67
N TYR A 397 -7.88 20.34 18.30
CA TYR A 397 -9.06 19.85 19.03
C TYR A 397 -9.10 20.41 20.45
N ARG A 398 -9.34 21.72 20.62
CA ARG A 398 -9.34 22.38 21.94
C ARG A 398 -10.75 22.78 22.36
N ASP A 399 -11.07 22.56 23.62
CA ASP A 399 -12.37 22.93 24.19
C ASP A 399 -12.39 24.42 24.60
N PRO A 400 -13.56 25.00 24.90
CA PRO A 400 -13.66 26.41 25.30
C PRO A 400 -12.85 26.75 26.56
N LYS A 401 -12.53 25.78 27.41
CA LYS A 401 -11.75 25.97 28.64
C LYS A 401 -10.27 26.23 28.32
N PHE A 402 -9.73 25.60 27.29
CA PHE A 402 -8.36 25.84 26.83
C PHE A 402 -8.11 27.32 26.47
N ARG A 403 -9.09 28.01 25.86
CA ARG A 403 -8.97 29.44 25.48
C ARG A 403 -8.73 30.37 26.67
N ARG A 404 -9.07 29.95 27.90
CA ARG A 404 -8.88 30.76 29.11
C ARG A 404 -7.49 30.62 29.73
N PHE A 405 -6.68 29.67 29.24
CA PHE A 405 -5.42 29.27 29.84
C PHE A 405 -4.19 29.97 29.23
N LEU A 406 -4.33 30.62 28.07
CA LEU A 406 -3.30 31.48 27.48
C LEU A 406 -3.68 32.96 27.61
N PRO A 407 -3.48 33.59 28.77
CA PRO A 407 -3.70 35.03 28.90
C PRO A 407 -2.70 35.77 27.98
N GLY A 408 -3.22 36.55 27.03
CA GLY A 408 -2.42 37.43 26.18
C GLY A 408 -2.04 36.89 24.80
N VAL A 409 -2.58 35.75 24.35
CA VAL A 409 -2.44 35.29 22.96
C VAL A 409 -3.78 35.42 22.24
N ASP A 410 -3.96 36.52 21.49
CA ASP A 410 -5.04 36.63 20.51
C ASP A 410 -4.72 35.67 19.36
N LEU A 411 -5.35 34.50 19.39
CA LEU A 411 -5.36 33.59 18.25
C LEU A 411 -6.48 34.06 17.30
N VAL A 412 -6.08 34.69 16.20
CA VAL A 412 -6.95 35.11 15.07
C VAL A 412 -7.65 33.90 14.45
#